data_AF-A0A6P0Z766-F1
#
_entry.id   AF-A0A6P0Z766-F1
#
_cell.length_a   1.000
_cell.length_b   1.000
_cell.length_c   1.000
_cell.angle_alpha   90.00
_cell.angle_beta   90.00
_cell.angle_gamma   90.00
#
_symmetry.space_group_name_H-M   'P 1'
#
loop_
_entity.id
_entity.type
_entity.pdbx_description
1 polymer ?
#
loop_
_entity_poly.entity_id
_entity_poly.type
_entity_poly.pdbx_seq_one_letter_code
_entity_poly.pdbx_strand_id
1 'polypeptide(L)'
;ETAEQIALLVGLRPTQLPELNITVEVYPTGYATHLPRDLQLMVLDEEGETVMQAIAKSTKNIQLEFSGEEGESFGVKLSLDNYSIIENFTI
;
A
#
# COMPACT_ATOMS: atom_id res chain seq x y z
N GLU A 1 9.91 -22.43 9.69
CA GLU A 1 9.90 -20.95 9.63
C GLU A 1 8.51 -20.47 9.99
N THR A 2 8.38 -19.48 10.85
CA THR A 2 7.12 -18.77 11.07
C THR A 2 6.95 -17.76 9.95
N ALA A 3 5.88 -17.86 9.17
CA ALA A 3 5.58 -16.87 8.13
C ALA A 3 5.38 -15.49 8.79
N GLU A 4 6.11 -14.47 8.33
CA GLU A 4 5.84 -13.09 8.70
C GLU A 4 4.62 -12.61 7.92
N GLN A 5 3.52 -12.39 8.64
CA GLN A 5 2.26 -11.96 8.06
C GLN A 5 2.10 -10.44 8.20
N ILE A 6 1.64 -9.81 7.13
CA ILE A 6 1.33 -8.38 7.08
C ILE A 6 -0.13 -8.19 6.70
N ALA A 7 -0.74 -7.11 7.21
CA ALA A 7 -2.07 -6.68 6.83
C ALA A 7 -1.95 -5.47 5.90
N LEU A 8 -2.69 -5.51 4.79
CA LEU A 8 -2.92 -4.38 3.90
C LEU A 8 -4.31 -3.81 4.21
N LEU A 9 -4.38 -2.53 4.56
CA LEU A 9 -5.62 -1.80 4.79
C LEU A 9 -5.77 -0.74 3.70
N VAL A 10 -6.94 -0.68 3.09
CA VAL A 10 -7.32 0.37 2.15
C VAL A 10 -8.48 1.16 2.76
N GLY A 11 -8.27 2.46 2.97
CA GLY A 11 -9.28 3.39 3.43
C GLY A 11 -9.79 4.23 2.28
N LEU A 12 -11.11 4.35 2.14
CA LEU A 12 -11.77 5.21 1.15
C LEU A 12 -12.51 6.34 1.88
N ARG A 13 -12.21 7.58 1.53
CA ARG A 13 -12.82 8.79 2.12
C ARG A 13 -13.39 9.67 1.02
N PRO A 14 -14.70 9.59 0.75
CA PRO A 14 -15.35 10.49 -0.20
C PRO A 14 -15.15 11.94 0.20
N THR A 15 -14.73 12.79 -0.74
CA THR A 15 -14.65 14.24 -0.54
C THR A 15 -15.80 14.92 -1.28
N GLN A 16 -15.53 15.82 -2.23
CA GLN A 16 -16.51 16.35 -3.17
C GLN A 16 -16.19 15.75 -4.55
N LEU A 17 -17.17 15.10 -5.17
CA LEU A 17 -17.01 14.52 -6.51
C LEU A 17 -16.39 15.56 -7.48
N PRO A 18 -15.47 15.13 -8.37
CA PRO A 18 -15.14 13.75 -8.71
C PRO A 18 -14.07 13.08 -7.84
N GLU A 19 -13.55 13.75 -6.81
CA GLU A 19 -12.36 13.29 -6.07
C GLU A 19 -12.70 12.30 -4.93
N LEU A 20 -11.87 11.26 -4.78
CA LEU A 20 -11.89 10.29 -3.68
C LEU A 20 -10.50 10.23 -3.03
N ASN A 21 -10.42 10.48 -1.71
CA ASN A 21 -9.17 10.29 -0.97
C ASN A 21 -9.01 8.83 -0.56
N ILE A 22 -7.81 8.29 -0.78
CA ILE A 22 -7.46 6.90 -0.54
C ILE A 22 -6.28 6.84 0.42
N THR A 23 -6.37 6.00 1.44
CA THR A 23 -5.23 5.63 2.28
C THR A 23 -4.86 4.18 2.05
N VAL A 24 -3.58 3.91 1.91
CA VAL A 24 -3.04 2.55 1.83
C VAL A 24 -2.08 2.38 2.99
N GLU A 25 -2.40 1.43 3.86
CA GLU A 25 -1.70 1.22 5.12
C GLU A 25 -1.22 -0.22 5.23
N VAL A 26 -0.03 -0.40 5.78
CA VAL A 26 0.56 -1.73 6.00
C VAL A 26 0.97 -1.87 7.44
N TYR A 27 0.49 -2.95 8.07
CA TYR A 27 0.73 -3.25 9.49
C TYR A 27 1.32 -4.66 9.66
N PRO A 28 2.22 -4.86 10.64
CA PRO A 28 2.59 -6.20 11.08
C PRO A 28 1.39 -6.87 11.74
N THR A 29 1.34 -8.19 11.70
CA THR A 29 0.26 -8.98 12.33
C THR A 29 0.81 -10.04 13.27
N GLY A 30 -0.08 -10.71 14.02
CA GLY A 30 0.30 -11.69 15.02
C GLY A 30 1.04 -11.05 16.20
N TYR A 31 2.23 -11.56 16.53
CA TYR A 31 3.05 -11.06 17.65
C TYR A 31 4.12 -10.05 17.21
N ALA A 32 4.22 -9.75 15.91
CA ALA A 32 5.20 -8.79 15.40
C ALA A 32 4.81 -7.35 15.76
N THR A 33 5.80 -6.55 16.18
CA THR A 33 5.60 -5.14 16.56
C THR A 33 6.09 -4.16 15.49
N HIS A 34 6.85 -4.66 14.52
CA HIS A 34 7.44 -3.90 13.43
C HIS A 34 7.24 -4.65 12.14
N LEU A 35 7.16 -3.90 11.04
CA LEU A 35 7.14 -4.47 9.70
C LEU A 35 8.45 -5.19 9.39
N PRO A 36 8.41 -6.20 8.51
CA PRO A 36 9.62 -6.80 7.95
C PRO A 36 10.56 -5.71 7.42
N ARG A 37 11.83 -5.80 7.78
CA ARG A 37 12.83 -4.84 7.34
C ARG A 37 12.92 -4.90 5.82
N ASP A 38 13.04 -3.73 5.20
CA ASP A 38 13.15 -3.56 3.74
C ASP A 38 11.88 -3.92 2.95
N LEU A 39 10.74 -4.18 3.62
CA LEU A 39 9.43 -4.24 2.99
C LEU A 39 9.12 -2.91 2.29
N GLN A 40 8.81 -2.98 1.00
CA GLN A 40 8.47 -1.82 0.18
C GLN A 40 6.97 -1.80 -0.09
N LEU A 41 6.35 -0.65 0.10
CA LEU A 41 4.99 -0.34 -0.35
C LEU A 41 5.09 0.68 -1.47
N MET A 42 4.45 0.40 -2.59
CA MET A 42 4.39 1.28 -3.76
C MET A 42 2.94 1.44 -4.22
N VAL A 43 2.59 2.66 -4.65
CA VAL A 43 1.39 2.95 -5.43
C VAL A 43 1.84 3.11 -6.87
N LEU A 44 1.15 2.42 -7.77
CA LEU A 44 1.36 2.39 -9.20
C LEU A 44 0.20 3.11 -9.89
N ASP A 45 0.48 3.81 -10.99
CA ASP A 45 -0.55 4.33 -11.90
C ASP A 45 -1.03 3.25 -12.90
N GLU A 46 -1.85 3.67 -13.87
CA GLU A 46 -2.42 2.80 -14.91
C GLU A 46 -1.37 2.18 -15.84
N GLU A 47 -0.21 2.81 -16.00
CA GLU A 47 0.91 2.29 -16.79
C GLU A 47 1.81 1.34 -15.97
N GLY A 48 1.54 1.24 -14.67
CA GLY A 48 2.32 0.46 -13.72
C GLY A 48 3.58 1.19 -13.22
N GLU A 49 3.69 2.50 -13.46
CA GLU A 49 4.78 3.31 -12.95
C GLU A 49 4.57 3.64 -11.48
N THR A 50 5.66 3.63 -10.70
CA THR A 50 5.58 3.95 -9.26
C THR A 50 5.44 5.45 -9.07
N VAL A 51 4.25 5.88 -8.64
CA VAL A 51 3.95 7.28 -8.35
C VAL A 51 4.21 7.65 -6.88
N MET A 52 4.12 6.68 -5.97
CA MET A 52 4.45 6.87 -4.55
C MET A 52 5.07 5.62 -3.94
N GLN A 53 5.99 5.78 -2.98
CA GLN A 53 6.62 4.64 -2.31
C GLN A 53 7.11 4.94 -0.90
N ALA A 54 7.20 3.89 -0.09
CA ALA A 54 7.84 3.90 1.23
C ALA A 54 8.50 2.56 1.53
N ILE A 55 9.56 2.57 2.35
CA ILE A 55 10.34 1.38 2.72
C ILE A 55 10.40 1.25 4.24
N ALA A 56 10.04 0.08 4.76
CA ALA A 56 10.10 -0.24 6.18
C ALA A 56 11.56 -0.42 6.61
N LYS A 57 11.92 0.15 7.77
CA LYS A 57 13.22 -0.11 8.42
C LYS A 57 12.98 -0.71 9.79
N SER A 58 12.84 0.12 10.82
CA SER A 58 12.33 -0.28 12.14
C SER A 58 10.97 0.41 12.35
N THR A 59 10.05 0.17 11.44
CA THR A 59 8.80 0.93 11.31
C THR A 59 7.62 0.10 11.81
N LYS A 60 6.72 0.70 12.61
CA LYS A 60 5.52 0.01 13.11
C LYS A 60 4.43 -0.16 12.05
N ASN A 61 4.31 0.79 11.14
CA ASN A 61 3.38 0.76 10.01
C ASN A 61 3.85 1.72 8.91
N ILE A 62 3.42 1.49 7.68
CA ILE A 62 3.55 2.45 6.59
C ILE A 62 2.15 2.93 6.23
N GLN A 63 2.01 4.21 5.89
CA GLN A 63 0.81 4.77 5.32
C GLN A 63 1.20 5.68 4.14
N LEU A 64 0.52 5.48 3.01
CA LEU A 64 0.52 6.41 1.89
C LEU A 64 -0.91 6.94 1.72
N GLU A 65 -1.02 8.22 1.35
CA GLU A 65 -2.30 8.88 1.11
C GLU A 65 -2.22 9.61 -0.22
N PHE A 66 -3.23 9.40 -1.05
CA PHE A 66 -3.37 10.01 -2.38
C PHE A 66 -4.85 10.18 -2.69
N SER A 67 -5.16 10.93 -3.74
CA SER A 67 -6.52 11.04 -4.27
C SER A 67 -6.58 10.51 -5.69
N GLY A 68 -7.79 10.15 -6.12
CA GLY A 68 -8.09 9.83 -7.51
C GLY A 68 -9.51 10.20 -7.87
N GLU A 69 -9.78 10.26 -9.16
CA GLU A 69 -11.09 10.54 -9.76
C GLU A 69 -11.75 9.27 -10.31
N GLU A 70 -13.07 9.30 -10.48
CA GLU A 70 -13.83 8.19 -11.07
C GLU A 70 -13.23 7.74 -12.42
N GLY A 71 -12.93 6.45 -12.53
CA GLY A 71 -12.33 5.83 -13.70
C GLY A 71 -10.81 5.70 -13.66
N GLU A 72 -10.12 6.38 -12.73
CA GLU A 72 -8.67 6.21 -12.55
C GLU A 72 -8.35 4.83 -11.96
N SER A 73 -7.27 4.22 -12.43
CA SER A 73 -6.82 2.91 -11.98
C SER A 73 -5.48 3.01 -11.27
N PHE A 74 -5.36 2.29 -10.16
CA PHE A 74 -4.17 2.23 -9.34
C PHE A 74 -3.78 0.79 -9.05
N GLY A 75 -2.46 0.57 -8.89
CA GLY A 75 -1.91 -0.65 -8.34
C GLY A 75 -1.28 -0.40 -6.97
N VAL A 76 -1.50 -1.28 -6.00
CA VAL A 76 -0.73 -1.31 -4.77
C VAL A 76 0.21 -2.51 -4.81
N LYS A 77 1.51 -2.23 -4.78
CA LYS A 77 2.55 -3.25 -4.81
C LYS A 77 3.27 -3.35 -3.47
N LEU A 78 3.30 -4.55 -2.92
CA LEU A 78 4.15 -4.94 -1.80
C LEU A 78 5.35 -5.71 -2.34
N SER A 79 6.55 -5.42 -1.86
CA SER A 79 7.76 -6.16 -2.26
C SER A 79 8.68 -6.40 -1.07
N LEU A 80 9.15 -7.65 -0.94
CA LEU A 80 10.09 -8.09 0.09
C LEU A 80 11.07 -9.07 -0.55
N ASP A 81 12.35 -8.73 -0.53
CA ASP A 81 13.42 -9.46 -1.22
C ASP A 81 13.09 -9.72 -2.71
N ASN A 82 12.86 -10.98 -3.08
CA ASN A 82 12.56 -11.41 -4.45
C ASN A 82 11.06 -11.65 -4.69
N TYR A 83 10.21 -11.37 -3.70
CA TYR A 83 8.78 -11.62 -3.75
C TYR A 83 8.01 -10.31 -3.86
N SER A 84 6.94 -10.32 -4.65
CA SER A 84 6.02 -9.19 -4.73
C SER A 84 4.59 -9.63 -4.93
N ILE A 85 3.66 -8.84 -4.40
CA ILE A 85 2.22 -8.94 -4.63
C ILE A 85 1.75 -7.59 -5.17
N ILE A 86 0.83 -7.61 -6.13
CA ILE A 86 0.20 -6.41 -6.69
C ILE A 86 -1.32 -6.60 -6.61
N GLU A 87 -1.99 -5.63 -5.99
CA GLU A 87 -3.45 -5.54 -5.94
C GLU A 87 -3.88 -4.32 -6.77
N ASN A 88 -4.71 -4.52 -7.79
CA ASN A 88 -5.18 -3.44 -8.67
C ASN A 88 -6.63 -3.08 -8.34
N PHE A 89 -6.95 -1.79 -8.40
CA PHE A 89 -8.31 -1.28 -8.24
C PHE A 89 -8.56 -0.04 -9.09
N THR A 90 -9.84 0.23 -9.33
CA THR A 90 -10.33 1.41 -10.05
C THR A 90 -11.22 2.20 -9.12
N ILE A 91 -11.13 3.53 -9.20
CA ILE A 91 -11.93 4.48 -8.43
C ILE A 91 -13.30 4.67 -9.06
#